data_AF-A0A090Y9E9-F1
#
_entry.id   AF-A0A090Y9E9-F1
#
_cell.length_a   1.000
_cell.length_b   1.000
_cell.length_c   1.000
_cell.angle_alpha   90.00
_cell.angle_beta   90.00
_cell.angle_gamma   90.00
#
_symmetry.space_group_name_H-M   'P 1'
#
loop_
_entity.id
_entity.type
_entity.pdbx_description
1 polymer ?
#
loop_
_entity_poly.entity_id
_entity_poly.type
_entity_poly.pdbx_seq_one_letter_code
_entity_poly.pdbx_strand_id
1 'polypeptide(L)'
;MKGKFSSIISICFLLAALFCLSTYELKSIKVKFIQILWGNISFILSIAFTLLPFLVFILIFVFIVTRKWAFRVEKLSIGGFNIIFDNPDQLFKRQIRTFLDTKRTLFTVDFDHDNFEETLNSYYETYKLLRDEIKILGDAKKRKNKGKKSKETERLYDLSNEMIKELNEFLTKHQSNYRRWYKYMEKNEEEKFYLEPIGKFQEDYQNYGQLCYDFKSVNKFFIEEVATEFNINIEKWGI
;
A
#
# COMPACT_ATOMS: atom_id res chain seq x y z
N MET A 1 48.79 2.87 33.54
CA MET A 1 49.28 2.35 32.23
C MET A 1 49.67 0.87 32.21
N LYS A 2 50.12 0.25 33.32
CA LYS A 2 50.57 -1.17 33.33
C LYS A 2 49.46 -2.23 33.07
N GLY A 3 48.20 -1.95 33.44
CA GLY A 3 47.10 -2.92 33.29
C GLY A 3 46.62 -3.18 31.85
N LYS A 4 46.63 -2.16 30.98
CA LYS A 4 46.21 -2.31 29.56
C LYS A 4 47.24 -3.08 28.74
N PHE A 5 48.52 -2.92 29.04
CA PHE A 5 49.61 -3.60 28.32
C PHE A 5 49.62 -5.12 28.58
N SER A 6 49.37 -5.54 29.82
CA SER A 6 49.25 -6.96 30.19
C SER A 6 48.04 -7.64 29.51
N SER A 7 46.90 -6.95 29.42
CA SER A 7 45.69 -7.47 28.76
C SER A 7 45.88 -7.66 27.25
N ILE A 8 46.56 -6.72 26.57
CA ILE A 8 46.85 -6.83 25.13
C ILE A 8 47.77 -8.02 24.85
N ILE A 9 48.81 -8.23 25.67
CA ILE A 9 49.71 -9.38 25.52
C ILE A 9 48.95 -10.69 25.70
N SER A 10 48.06 -10.77 26.69
CA SER A 10 47.24 -11.97 26.94
C SER A 10 46.29 -12.28 25.77
N ILE A 11 45.66 -11.24 25.18
CA ILE A 11 44.80 -11.39 24.00
C ILE A 11 45.59 -11.84 22.78
N CYS A 12 46.76 -11.25 22.53
CA CYS A 12 47.64 -11.67 21.43
C CYS A 12 48.10 -13.13 21.60
N PHE A 13 48.39 -13.56 22.84
CA PHE A 13 48.74 -14.95 23.12
C PHE A 13 47.57 -15.91 22.87
N LEU A 14 46.35 -15.51 23.26
CA LEU A 14 45.15 -16.31 23.07
C LEU A 14 44.75 -16.41 21.58
N LEU A 15 44.91 -15.34 20.81
CA LEU A 15 44.75 -15.34 19.35
C LEU A 15 45.81 -16.19 18.64
N ALA A 16 47.07 -16.12 19.07
CA ALA A 16 48.14 -16.97 18.55
C ALA A 16 47.88 -18.46 18.88
N ALA A 17 47.39 -18.76 20.08
CA ALA A 17 47.01 -20.12 20.47
C ALA A 17 45.83 -20.64 19.65
N LEU A 18 44.78 -19.84 19.44
CA LEU A 18 43.65 -20.18 18.58
C LEU A 18 44.08 -20.39 17.12
N PHE A 19 44.97 -19.55 16.61
CA PHE A 19 45.53 -19.68 15.27
C PHE A 19 46.33 -20.99 15.12
N CYS A 20 47.21 -21.31 16.07
CA CYS A 20 47.95 -22.58 16.10
C CYS A 20 47.05 -23.81 16.27
N LEU A 21 45.94 -23.69 17.01
CA LEU A 21 44.95 -24.76 17.11
C LEU A 21 44.14 -24.92 15.81
N SER A 22 43.96 -23.85 15.04
CA SER A 22 43.27 -23.89 13.74
C SER A 22 44.13 -24.44 12.61
N THR A 23 45.46 -24.35 12.70
CA THR A 23 46.39 -24.87 11.68
C THR A 23 46.61 -26.38 11.78
N TYR A 24 46.31 -26.98 12.93
CA TYR A 24 46.32 -28.43 13.10
C TYR A 24 44.93 -29.01 12.83
N GLU A 25 44.79 -29.71 11.70
CA GLU A 25 43.60 -30.52 11.46
C GLU A 25 43.52 -31.61 12.53
N LEU A 26 42.56 -31.51 13.45
CA LEU A 26 42.26 -32.56 14.45
C LEU A 26 42.06 -33.94 13.82
N LYS A 27 41.68 -33.98 12.53
CA LYS A 27 41.56 -35.18 11.69
C LYS A 27 42.90 -35.91 11.44
N SER A 28 44.02 -35.18 11.51
CA SER A 28 45.38 -35.71 11.28
C SER A 28 45.94 -36.49 12.48
N ILE A 29 45.30 -36.41 13.65
CA ILE A 29 45.71 -37.10 14.86
C ILE A 29 45.34 -38.59 14.75
N LYS A 30 46.34 -39.47 14.66
CA LYS A 30 46.20 -40.93 14.52
C LYS A 30 45.84 -41.63 15.85
N VAL A 31 44.87 -41.10 16.58
CA VAL A 31 44.31 -41.74 17.78
C VAL A 31 42.99 -42.40 17.41
N LYS A 32 42.87 -43.71 17.65
CA LYS A 32 41.71 -44.53 17.27
C LYS A 32 40.38 -43.91 17.74
N PHE A 33 40.33 -43.38 18.96
CA PHE A 33 39.15 -42.70 19.51
C PHE A 33 38.74 -41.45 18.71
N ILE A 34 39.71 -40.59 18.37
CA ILE A 34 39.47 -39.34 17.62
C ILE A 34 38.99 -39.66 16.20
N GLN A 35 39.55 -40.69 15.57
CA GLN A 35 39.11 -41.13 14.24
C GLN A 35 37.68 -41.67 14.24
N ILE A 36 37.30 -42.47 15.25
CA ILE A 36 35.93 -42.98 15.40
C ILE A 36 34.96 -41.82 15.63
N LEU A 37 35.31 -40.86 16.49
CA LEU A 37 34.48 -39.68 16.77
C LEU A 37 34.25 -38.82 15.51
N TRP A 38 35.31 -38.55 14.74
CA TRP A 38 35.18 -37.82 13.47
C TRP A 38 34.37 -38.59 12.42
N GLY A 39 34.51 -39.92 12.38
CA GLY A 39 33.68 -40.77 11.52
C GLY A 39 32.19 -40.63 11.86
N ASN A 40 31.84 -40.67 13.14
CA ASN A 40 30.45 -40.52 13.59
C ASN A 40 29.89 -39.11 13.31
N ILE A 41 30.68 -38.06 13.57
CA ILE A 41 30.26 -36.67 13.28
C ILE A 41 30.06 -36.48 11.77
N SER A 42 31.00 -36.94 10.94
CA SER A 42 30.88 -36.80 9.48
C SER A 42 29.69 -37.58 8.92
N PHE A 43 29.41 -38.77 9.46
CA PHE A 43 28.20 -39.53 9.12
C PHE A 43 26.90 -38.79 9.49
N ILE A 44 26.79 -38.26 10.72
CA ILE A 44 25.62 -37.49 11.17
C ILE A 44 25.44 -36.25 10.30
N LEU A 45 26.50 -35.50 10.03
CA LEU A 45 26.45 -34.30 9.18
C LEU A 45 26.04 -34.66 7.75
N SER A 46 26.59 -35.74 7.18
CA SER A 46 26.23 -36.20 5.84
C SER A 46 24.74 -36.53 5.74
N ILE A 47 24.19 -37.22 6.75
CA ILE A 47 22.75 -37.52 6.81
C ILE A 47 21.94 -36.23 6.93
N ALA A 48 22.33 -35.33 7.83
CA ALA A 48 21.65 -34.05 8.03
C ALA A 48 21.62 -33.20 6.75
N PHE A 49 22.75 -33.05 6.05
CA PHE A 49 22.82 -32.31 4.79
C PHE A 49 22.03 -32.98 3.67
N THR A 50 21.94 -34.31 3.66
CA THR A 50 21.13 -35.04 2.67
C THR A 50 19.63 -34.86 2.93
N LEU A 51 19.21 -34.81 4.20
CA LEU A 51 17.81 -34.64 4.59
C LEU A 51 17.33 -33.18 4.58
N LEU A 52 18.25 -32.21 4.71
CA LEU A 52 17.95 -30.78 4.68
C LEU A 52 17.13 -30.34 3.44
N PRO A 53 17.49 -30.69 2.18
CA PRO A 53 16.69 -30.30 1.02
C PRO A 53 15.29 -30.94 1.03
N PHE A 54 15.13 -32.16 1.56
CA PHE A 54 13.81 -32.77 1.71
C PHE A 54 12.96 -32.04 2.75
N LEU A 55 13.56 -31.61 3.87
CA LEU A 55 12.86 -30.79 4.86
C LEU A 55 12.42 -29.44 4.26
N VAL A 56 13.30 -28.76 3.53
CA VAL A 56 12.97 -27.50 2.84
C VAL A 56 11.87 -27.73 1.79
N PHE A 57 11.95 -28.82 1.03
CA PHE A 57 10.92 -29.17 0.04
C PHE A 57 9.56 -29.45 0.69
N ILE A 58 9.53 -30.22 1.79
CA ILE A 58 8.31 -30.48 2.57
C ILE A 58 7.74 -29.16 3.11
N LEU A 59 8.59 -28.28 3.64
CA LEU A 59 8.15 -26.97 4.13
C LEU A 59 7.54 -26.13 3.00
N ILE A 60 8.18 -26.05 1.83
CA ILE A 60 7.66 -25.36 0.65
C ILE A 60 6.34 -25.99 0.18
N PHE A 61 6.26 -27.31 0.14
CA PHE A 61 5.06 -28.04 -0.27
C PHE A 61 3.89 -27.78 0.68
N VAL A 62 4.11 -27.88 2.00
CA VAL A 62 3.13 -27.51 3.04
C VAL A 62 2.74 -26.03 2.89
N PHE A 63 3.70 -25.15 2.57
CA PHE A 63 3.45 -23.74 2.33
C PHE A 63 2.49 -23.51 1.15
N ILE A 64 2.69 -24.24 0.05
CA ILE A 64 1.84 -24.16 -1.16
C ILE A 64 0.45 -24.76 -0.88
N VAL A 65 0.38 -25.93 -0.23
CA VAL A 65 -0.87 -26.67 0.00
C VAL A 65 -1.76 -25.96 1.00
N THR A 66 -1.20 -25.39 2.07
CA THR A 66 -2.02 -24.79 3.13
C THR A 66 -2.79 -23.56 2.66
N ARG A 67 -2.36 -22.85 1.61
CA ARG A 67 -3.01 -21.62 1.06
C ARG A 67 -3.43 -20.57 2.11
N LYS A 68 -2.96 -20.68 3.36
CA LYS A 68 -3.31 -19.82 4.51
C LYS A 68 -2.54 -18.50 4.52
N TRP A 69 -1.73 -18.26 3.50
CA TRP A 69 -0.86 -17.11 3.41
C TRP A 69 -1.28 -16.26 2.21
N ALA A 70 -1.68 -15.02 2.47
CA ALA A 70 -1.92 -14.03 1.44
C ALA A 70 -0.67 -13.15 1.32
N PHE A 71 0.31 -13.57 0.51
CA PHE A 71 1.42 -12.70 0.13
C PHE A 71 0.92 -11.68 -0.90
N ARG A 72 0.67 -10.45 -0.46
CA ARG A 72 0.36 -9.34 -1.34
C ARG A 72 1.67 -8.72 -1.83
N VAL A 73 2.13 -9.14 -2.99
CA VAL A 73 3.27 -8.53 -3.69
C VAL A 73 2.73 -7.73 -4.87
N GLU A 74 2.40 -6.47 -4.63
CA GLU A 74 1.85 -5.59 -5.69
C GLU A 74 2.96 -5.09 -6.63
N LYS A 75 4.19 -4.97 -6.13
CA LYS A 75 5.35 -4.50 -6.89
C LYS A 75 6.64 -5.06 -6.32
N LEU A 76 7.40 -5.81 -7.14
CA LEU A 76 8.81 -6.11 -6.86
C LEU A 76 9.68 -5.21 -7.72
N SER A 77 10.59 -4.47 -7.08
CA SER A 77 11.69 -3.79 -7.77
C SER A 77 12.97 -4.61 -7.60
N ILE A 78 13.41 -5.31 -8.64
CA ILE A 78 14.70 -6.01 -8.65
C ILE A 78 15.58 -5.31 -9.69
N GLY A 79 16.66 -4.66 -9.24
CA GLY A 79 17.62 -4.02 -10.13
C GLY A 79 17.06 -2.93 -11.06
N GLY A 80 15.99 -2.24 -10.64
CA GLY A 80 15.34 -1.18 -11.44
C GLY A 80 14.14 -1.64 -12.29
N PHE A 81 13.85 -2.94 -12.34
CA PHE A 81 12.66 -3.46 -13.03
C PHE A 81 11.48 -3.56 -12.07
N ASN A 82 10.34 -2.96 -12.44
CA ASN A 82 9.07 -3.11 -11.74
C ASN A 82 8.26 -4.28 -12.33
N ILE A 83 8.23 -5.40 -11.63
CA ILE A 83 7.40 -6.55 -11.97
C ILE A 83 6.06 -6.43 -11.22
N ILE A 84 4.97 -6.34 -11.98
CA ILE A 84 3.60 -6.39 -11.49
C ILE A 84 3.11 -7.81 -11.78
N PHE A 85 2.72 -8.55 -10.73
CA PHE A 85 2.30 -9.96 -10.85
C PHE A 85 0.80 -10.14 -11.11
N ASP A 86 0.02 -9.06 -11.08
CA ASP A 86 -1.42 -9.05 -11.36
C ASP A 86 -1.74 -8.42 -12.73
N ASN A 87 -2.92 -8.74 -13.28
CA ASN A 87 -3.45 -8.02 -14.45
C ASN A 87 -3.62 -6.53 -14.06
N PRO A 88 -2.96 -5.57 -14.74
CA PRO A 88 -3.04 -4.15 -14.43
C PRO A 88 -4.48 -3.62 -14.32
N ASP A 89 -5.39 -4.12 -15.16
CA ASP A 89 -6.79 -3.72 -15.19
C ASP A 89 -7.51 -4.17 -13.90
N GLN A 90 -7.26 -5.40 -13.45
CA GLN A 90 -7.84 -5.95 -12.22
C GLN A 90 -7.23 -5.33 -10.97
N LEU A 91 -5.92 -5.10 -10.96
CA LEU A 91 -5.21 -4.44 -9.86
C LEU A 91 -5.79 -3.04 -9.64
N PHE A 92 -5.91 -2.27 -10.72
CA PHE A 92 -6.49 -0.93 -10.70
C PHE A 92 -7.94 -0.95 -10.22
N LYS A 93 -8.80 -1.79 -10.82
CA LYS A 93 -10.21 -1.93 -10.40
C LYS A 93 -10.32 -2.25 -8.92
N ARG A 94 -9.51 -3.17 -8.40
CA ARG A 94 -9.52 -3.57 -6.99
C ARG A 94 -9.12 -2.43 -6.05
N GLN A 95 -8.07 -1.68 -6.38
CA GLN A 95 -7.60 -0.55 -5.59
C GLN A 95 -8.64 0.56 -5.53
N ILE A 96 -9.14 0.99 -6.70
CA ILE A 96 -10.16 2.03 -6.78
C ILE A 96 -11.45 1.60 -6.08
N ARG A 97 -11.94 0.38 -6.34
CA ARG A 97 -13.12 -0.17 -5.66
C ARG A 97 -12.97 -0.13 -4.15
N THR A 98 -11.87 -0.67 -3.62
CA THR A 98 -11.64 -0.75 -2.16
C THR A 98 -11.68 0.63 -1.52
N PHE A 99 -11.10 1.63 -2.20
CA PHE A 99 -11.12 2.99 -1.70
C PHE A 99 -12.52 3.62 -1.78
N LEU A 100 -13.15 3.60 -2.97
CA LEU A 100 -14.46 4.20 -3.20
C LEU A 100 -15.56 3.57 -2.35
N ASP A 101 -15.48 2.27 -2.05
CA ASP A 101 -16.41 1.59 -1.14
C ASP A 101 -16.42 2.20 0.28
N THR A 102 -15.42 2.99 0.65
CA THR A 102 -15.36 3.69 1.95
C THR A 102 -15.81 5.15 1.89
N LYS A 103 -16.12 5.68 0.70
CA LYS A 103 -16.33 7.11 0.45
C LYS A 103 -17.78 7.44 0.12
N ARG A 104 -18.68 7.31 1.10
CA ARG A 104 -20.11 7.62 0.95
C ARG A 104 -20.37 8.99 0.29
N THR A 105 -19.62 10.02 0.70
CA THR A 105 -19.83 11.40 0.25
C THR A 105 -19.59 11.64 -1.24
N LEU A 106 -18.89 10.73 -1.94
CA LEU A 106 -18.79 10.76 -3.40
C LEU A 106 -20.07 10.34 -4.09
N PHE A 107 -20.93 9.59 -3.41
CA PHE A 107 -22.19 9.06 -3.96
C PHE A 107 -23.41 9.78 -3.38
N THR A 108 -23.36 10.21 -2.12
CA THR A 108 -24.42 11.03 -1.54
C THR A 108 -23.88 11.90 -0.41
N VAL A 109 -24.25 13.17 -0.41
CA VAL A 109 -23.96 14.12 0.68
C VAL A 109 -25.26 14.41 1.44
N ASP A 110 -25.21 14.28 2.76
CA ASP A 110 -26.27 14.69 3.67
C ASP A 110 -25.97 16.11 4.14
N PHE A 111 -26.68 17.11 3.61
CA PHE A 111 -26.37 18.51 3.90
C PHE A 111 -26.68 18.94 5.34
N ASP A 112 -27.46 18.15 6.08
CA ASP A 112 -27.80 18.45 7.48
C ASP A 112 -26.72 17.97 8.44
N HIS A 113 -26.00 16.89 8.08
CA HIS A 113 -25.08 16.19 8.98
C HIS A 113 -23.63 16.16 8.48
N ASP A 114 -23.38 16.26 7.17
CA ASP A 114 -22.03 16.23 6.62
C ASP A 114 -21.35 17.59 6.71
N ASN A 115 -20.12 17.57 7.22
CA ASN A 115 -19.23 18.71 7.13
C ASN A 115 -18.65 18.82 5.70
N PHE A 116 -18.85 19.95 5.04
CA PHE A 116 -18.38 20.24 3.70
C PHE A 116 -16.86 20.38 3.64
N GLU A 117 -16.19 20.83 4.71
CA GLU A 117 -14.72 20.84 4.75
C GLU A 117 -14.17 19.40 4.68
N GLU A 118 -14.73 18.50 5.48
CA GLU A 118 -14.38 17.08 5.47
C GLU A 118 -14.75 16.41 4.15
N THR A 119 -15.90 16.78 3.59
CA THR A 119 -16.34 16.29 2.27
C THR A 119 -15.39 16.74 1.15
N LEU A 120 -14.98 18.01 1.15
CA LEU A 120 -13.99 18.54 0.22
C LEU A 120 -12.63 17.84 0.38
N ASN A 121 -12.24 17.50 1.62
CA ASN A 121 -11.04 16.71 1.89
C ASN A 121 -11.18 15.30 1.29
N SER A 122 -12.33 14.65 1.48
CA SER A 122 -12.62 13.34 0.88
C SER A 122 -12.51 13.36 -0.65
N TYR A 123 -13.03 14.41 -1.30
CA TYR A 123 -12.96 14.58 -2.76
C TYR A 123 -11.53 14.79 -3.23
N TYR A 124 -10.75 15.60 -2.52
CA TYR A 124 -9.33 15.83 -2.82
C TYR A 124 -8.48 14.57 -2.66
N GLU A 125 -8.67 13.79 -1.59
CA GLU A 125 -7.98 12.52 -1.41
C GLU A 125 -8.33 11.52 -2.52
N THR A 126 -9.60 11.50 -2.95
CA THR A 126 -10.03 10.68 -4.09
C THR A 126 -9.35 11.09 -5.39
N TYR A 127 -9.30 12.39 -5.68
CA TYR A 127 -8.59 12.94 -6.83
C TYR A 127 -7.11 12.54 -6.83
N LYS A 128 -6.45 12.65 -5.69
CA LYS A 128 -5.03 12.31 -5.54
C LYS A 128 -4.79 10.82 -5.79
N LEU A 129 -5.60 9.95 -5.18
CA LEU A 129 -5.54 8.50 -5.40
C LEU A 129 -5.69 8.18 -6.89
N LEU A 130 -6.71 8.73 -7.57
CA LEU A 130 -6.93 8.47 -8.99
C LEU A 130 -5.73 8.90 -9.85
N ARG A 131 -5.15 10.07 -9.57
CA ARG A 131 -3.94 10.54 -10.29
C ARG A 131 -2.72 9.65 -10.08
N ASP A 132 -2.61 8.99 -8.94
CA ASP A 132 -1.51 8.09 -8.65
C ASP A 132 -1.72 6.71 -9.27
N GLU A 133 -2.91 6.13 -9.13
CA GLU A 133 -3.20 4.77 -9.61
C GLU A 133 -3.39 4.70 -11.14
N ILE A 134 -3.82 5.78 -11.80
CA ILE A 134 -3.97 5.81 -13.27
C ILE A 134 -2.65 5.53 -14.01
N LYS A 135 -1.50 5.71 -13.34
CA LYS A 135 -0.17 5.37 -13.86
C LYS A 135 -0.05 3.88 -14.20
N ILE A 136 -0.72 3.00 -13.44
CA ILE A 136 -0.76 1.56 -13.68
C ILE A 136 -1.34 1.27 -15.07
N LEU A 137 -2.45 1.93 -15.40
CA LEU A 137 -3.11 1.81 -16.70
C LEU A 137 -2.27 2.44 -17.82
N GLY A 138 -1.66 3.60 -17.56
CA GLY A 138 -0.77 4.27 -18.52
C GLY A 138 0.44 3.42 -18.92
N ASP A 139 1.08 2.78 -17.94
CA ASP A 139 2.21 1.87 -18.18
C ASP A 139 1.77 0.60 -18.92
N ALA A 140 0.59 0.06 -18.59
CA ALA A 140 0.00 -1.07 -19.32
C ALA A 140 -0.31 -0.72 -20.79
N LYS A 141 -0.85 0.49 -21.05
CA LYS A 141 -1.13 1.01 -22.39
C LYS A 141 0.15 1.11 -23.22
N LYS A 142 1.24 1.65 -22.65
CA LYS A 142 2.56 1.75 -23.33
C LYS A 142 3.15 0.38 -23.69
N ARG A 143 3.05 -0.61 -22.80
CA ARG A 143 3.59 -1.97 -23.01
C ARG A 143 2.81 -2.76 -24.09
N LYS A 144 1.48 -2.59 -24.16
CA LYS A 144 0.59 -3.34 -25.09
C LYS A 144 0.55 -2.79 -26.52
N ASN A 145 1.04 -1.58 -26.77
CA ASN A 145 1.13 -0.98 -28.12
C ASN A 145 2.04 -1.76 -29.11
N LYS A 146 2.66 -2.87 -28.70
CA LYS A 146 3.42 -3.78 -29.56
C LYS A 146 2.64 -4.99 -30.10
N GLY A 147 1.34 -5.17 -29.84
CA GLY A 147 0.61 -6.27 -30.51
C GLY A 147 -0.89 -6.48 -30.25
N LYS A 148 -1.50 -5.94 -29.18
CA LYS A 148 -2.96 -6.00 -28.99
C LYS A 148 -3.39 -5.06 -27.86
N LYS A 149 -4.14 -4.01 -28.17
CA LYS A 149 -4.68 -3.07 -27.17
C LYS A 149 -5.87 -3.71 -26.46
N SER A 150 -5.89 -3.69 -25.12
CA SER A 150 -7.07 -4.13 -24.36
C SER A 150 -8.09 -2.99 -24.35
N LYS A 151 -9.26 -3.22 -24.93
CA LYS A 151 -10.39 -2.26 -24.93
C LYS A 151 -10.78 -1.86 -23.51
N GLU A 152 -10.63 -2.77 -22.56
CA GLU A 152 -10.88 -2.53 -21.13
C GLU A 152 -9.87 -1.55 -20.51
N THR A 153 -8.57 -1.71 -20.77
CA THR A 153 -7.54 -0.78 -20.25
C THR A 153 -7.81 0.66 -20.73
N GLU A 154 -8.24 0.82 -21.98
CA GLU A 154 -8.58 2.13 -22.54
C GLU A 154 -9.82 2.73 -21.87
N ARG A 155 -10.91 1.95 -21.76
CA ARG A 155 -12.13 2.39 -21.08
C ARG A 155 -11.85 2.83 -19.64
N LEU A 156 -11.07 2.05 -18.88
CA LEU A 156 -10.71 2.38 -17.50
C LEU A 156 -9.87 3.64 -17.42
N TYR A 157 -8.93 3.82 -18.36
CA TYR A 157 -8.08 5.00 -18.41
C TYR A 157 -8.89 6.26 -18.72
N ASP A 158 -9.81 6.18 -19.67
CA ASP A 158 -10.64 7.31 -20.09
C ASP A 158 -11.61 7.70 -18.98
N LEU A 159 -12.35 6.74 -18.39
CA LEU A 159 -13.23 6.99 -17.24
C LEU A 159 -12.45 7.58 -16.05
N SER A 160 -11.23 7.10 -15.79
CA SER A 160 -10.41 7.64 -14.69
C SER A 160 -10.01 9.10 -14.94
N ASN A 161 -9.73 9.48 -16.19
CA ASN A 161 -9.47 10.88 -16.53
C ASN A 161 -10.72 11.74 -16.37
N GLU A 162 -11.89 11.23 -16.73
CA GLU A 162 -13.17 11.92 -16.51
C GLU A 162 -13.43 12.12 -15.00
N MET A 163 -13.24 11.09 -14.17
CA MET A 163 -13.33 11.21 -12.71
C MET A 163 -12.37 12.28 -12.16
N ILE A 164 -11.12 12.28 -12.63
CA ILE A 164 -10.12 13.28 -12.25
C ILE A 164 -10.57 14.68 -12.66
N LYS A 165 -11.12 14.83 -13.88
CA LYS A 165 -11.62 16.10 -14.41
C LYS A 165 -12.80 16.62 -13.59
N GLU A 166 -13.83 15.82 -13.37
CA GLU A 166 -15.03 16.19 -12.59
C GLU A 166 -14.65 16.64 -11.17
N LEU A 167 -13.82 15.85 -10.47
CA LEU A 167 -13.33 16.23 -9.15
C LEU A 167 -12.48 17.51 -9.19
N ASN A 168 -11.63 17.67 -10.19
CA ASN A 168 -10.77 18.85 -10.30
C ASN A 168 -11.56 20.13 -10.58
N GLU A 169 -12.57 20.08 -11.45
CA GLU A 169 -13.46 21.20 -11.75
C GLU A 169 -14.24 21.61 -10.49
N PHE A 170 -14.82 20.64 -9.79
CA PHE A 170 -15.51 20.86 -8.51
C PHE A 170 -14.60 21.50 -7.45
N LEU A 171 -13.42 20.90 -7.21
CA LEU A 171 -12.48 21.36 -6.19
C LEU A 171 -11.94 22.75 -6.52
N THR A 172 -11.60 23.02 -7.79
CA THR A 172 -11.10 24.33 -8.23
C THR A 172 -12.14 25.42 -8.00
N LYS A 173 -13.43 25.13 -8.23
CA LYS A 173 -14.52 26.09 -8.06
C LYS A 173 -14.77 26.43 -6.58
N HIS A 174 -14.72 25.43 -5.70
CA HIS A 174 -15.27 25.55 -4.34
C HIS A 174 -14.25 25.50 -3.20
N GLN A 175 -13.22 24.65 -3.30
CA GLN A 175 -12.39 24.25 -2.17
C GLN A 175 -11.73 25.43 -1.45
N SER A 176 -11.08 26.33 -2.21
CA SER A 176 -10.36 27.47 -1.62
C SER A 176 -11.29 28.52 -1.03
N ASN A 177 -12.45 28.76 -1.66
CA ASN A 177 -13.41 29.74 -1.18
C ASN A 177 -14.05 29.28 0.12
N TYR A 178 -14.52 28.03 0.15
CA TYR A 178 -15.15 27.45 1.32
C TYR A 178 -14.17 27.37 2.50
N ARG A 179 -12.94 26.88 2.30
CA ARG A 179 -11.93 26.80 3.38
C ARG A 179 -11.55 28.16 3.97
N ARG A 180 -11.49 29.20 3.14
CA ARG A 180 -11.21 30.56 3.64
C ARG A 180 -12.35 31.08 4.51
N TRP A 181 -13.59 30.86 4.07
CA TRP A 181 -14.78 31.22 4.84
C TRP A 181 -14.86 30.41 6.15
N TYR A 182 -14.69 29.09 6.09
CA TYR A 182 -14.77 28.21 7.25
C TYR A 182 -13.76 28.60 8.34
N LYS A 183 -12.50 28.88 7.97
CA LYS A 183 -11.46 29.39 8.88
C LYS A 183 -11.75 30.79 9.41
N TYR A 184 -12.40 31.64 8.61
CA TYR A 184 -12.82 32.96 9.07
C TYR A 184 -13.88 32.82 10.15
N MET A 185 -14.88 31.96 9.95
CA MET A 185 -15.94 31.69 10.92
C MET A 185 -15.39 31.06 12.20
N GLU A 186 -14.49 30.08 12.09
CA GLU A 186 -13.79 29.46 13.24
C GLU A 186 -13.12 30.51 14.15
N LYS A 187 -12.50 31.53 13.54
CA LYS A 187 -11.75 32.55 14.28
C LYS A 187 -12.60 33.71 14.80
N ASN A 188 -13.63 34.12 14.06
CA ASN A 188 -14.37 35.36 14.35
C ASN A 188 -15.76 35.11 14.93
N GLU A 189 -16.32 33.91 14.77
CA GLU A 189 -17.64 33.51 15.27
C GLU A 189 -17.57 32.17 16.02
N GLU A 190 -16.69 32.10 17.03
CA GLU A 190 -16.34 30.88 17.77
C GLU A 190 -17.56 30.17 18.40
N GLU A 191 -18.43 30.93 19.09
CA GLU A 191 -19.64 30.39 19.73
C GLU A 191 -20.56 29.72 18.70
N LYS A 192 -20.78 30.39 17.57
CA LYS A 192 -21.59 29.87 16.48
C LYS A 192 -20.96 28.63 15.85
N PHE A 193 -19.65 28.71 15.58
CA PHE A 193 -18.88 27.63 14.96
C PHE A 193 -18.92 26.32 15.76
N TYR A 194 -18.89 26.39 17.09
CA TYR A 194 -18.87 25.19 17.95
C TYR A 194 -20.23 24.73 18.46
N LEU A 195 -21.21 25.64 18.61
CA LEU A 195 -22.51 25.30 19.21
C LEU A 195 -23.61 25.05 18.17
N GLU A 196 -23.52 25.64 16.99
CA GLU A 196 -24.54 25.48 15.95
C GLU A 196 -24.40 24.12 15.25
N PRO A 197 -25.51 23.40 14.98
CA PRO A 197 -25.46 22.19 14.16
C PRO A 197 -24.83 22.46 12.80
N ILE A 198 -23.94 21.57 12.37
CA ILE A 198 -23.11 21.76 11.18
C ILE A 198 -23.93 22.05 9.92
N GLY A 199 -25.07 21.40 9.71
CA GLY A 199 -25.95 21.69 8.57
C GLY A 199 -26.37 23.15 8.49
N LYS A 200 -26.87 23.70 9.60
CA LYS A 200 -27.32 25.10 9.69
C LYS A 200 -26.18 26.08 9.56
N PHE A 201 -25.08 25.84 10.27
CA PHE A 201 -23.89 26.68 10.21
C PHE A 201 -23.38 26.88 8.77
N GLN A 202 -23.44 25.82 7.95
CA GLN A 202 -22.93 25.85 6.59
C GLN A 202 -23.83 26.61 5.61
N GLU A 203 -25.12 26.79 5.94
CA GLU A 203 -26.07 27.56 5.12
C GLU A 203 -25.69 29.05 5.02
N ASP A 204 -24.96 29.57 6.01
CA ASP A 204 -24.47 30.96 6.01
C ASP A 204 -23.36 31.22 4.99
N TYR A 205 -22.79 30.16 4.40
CA TYR A 205 -21.84 30.33 3.31
C TYR A 205 -22.54 30.97 2.10
N GLN A 206 -22.03 32.11 1.64
CA GLN A 206 -22.62 32.90 0.56
C GLN A 206 -23.01 32.09 -0.69
N ASN A 207 -22.24 31.05 -1.03
CA ASN A 207 -22.49 30.20 -2.21
C ASN A 207 -23.04 28.81 -1.85
N TYR A 208 -23.66 28.65 -0.68
CA TYR A 208 -24.17 27.36 -0.17
C TYR A 208 -25.04 26.62 -1.19
N GLY A 209 -26.03 27.31 -1.77
CA GLY A 209 -26.95 26.70 -2.74
C GLY A 209 -26.24 26.15 -3.99
N GLN A 210 -25.27 26.90 -4.52
CA GLN A 210 -24.48 26.45 -5.68
C GLN A 210 -23.56 25.28 -5.31
N LEU A 211 -22.95 25.31 -4.12
CA LEU A 211 -22.10 24.23 -3.62
C LEU A 211 -22.90 22.94 -3.46
N CYS A 212 -24.10 22.99 -2.87
CA CYS A 212 -24.99 21.84 -2.73
C CYS A 212 -25.43 21.27 -4.09
N TYR A 213 -25.75 22.14 -5.05
CA TYR A 213 -26.08 21.73 -6.41
C TYR A 213 -24.90 21.01 -7.08
N ASP A 214 -23.69 21.56 -6.96
CA ASP A 214 -22.51 20.96 -7.58
C ASP A 214 -22.11 19.63 -6.89
N PHE A 215 -22.32 19.49 -5.57
CA PHE A 215 -22.17 18.19 -4.88
C PHE A 215 -23.09 17.14 -5.49
N LYS A 216 -24.38 17.47 -5.68
CA LYS A 216 -25.34 16.56 -6.34
C LYS A 216 -24.93 16.20 -7.76
N SER A 217 -24.35 17.15 -8.50
CA SER A 217 -23.86 16.90 -9.86
C SER A 217 -22.72 15.87 -9.87
N VAL A 218 -21.74 16.02 -8.97
CA VAL A 218 -20.66 15.04 -8.83
C VAL A 218 -21.20 13.70 -8.37
N ASN A 219 -22.08 13.68 -7.36
CA ASN A 219 -22.72 12.46 -6.86
C ASN A 219 -23.43 11.69 -7.97
N LYS A 220 -24.19 12.38 -8.83
CA LYS A 220 -24.87 11.80 -9.97
C LYS A 220 -23.89 11.11 -10.94
N PHE A 221 -22.81 11.79 -11.32
CA PHE A 221 -21.77 11.20 -12.16
C PHE A 221 -21.15 9.94 -11.54
N PHE A 222 -20.85 9.98 -10.23
CA PHE A 222 -20.28 8.82 -9.53
C PHE A 222 -21.27 7.65 -9.40
N ILE A 223 -22.56 7.92 -9.24
CA ILE A 223 -23.60 6.89 -9.21
C ILE A 223 -23.77 6.26 -10.60
N GLU A 224 -23.97 7.06 -11.63
CA GLU A 224 -24.37 6.59 -12.95
C GLU A 224 -23.21 5.89 -13.69
N GLU A 225 -22.03 6.49 -13.70
CA GLU A 225 -20.89 6.02 -14.50
C GLU A 225 -19.91 5.18 -13.68
N VAL A 226 -19.54 5.64 -12.48
CA VAL A 226 -18.44 5.05 -11.70
C VAL A 226 -18.89 3.81 -10.93
N ALA A 227 -20.04 3.86 -10.25
CA ALA A 227 -20.50 2.75 -9.42
C ALA A 227 -20.63 1.46 -10.21
N THR A 228 -21.17 1.56 -11.43
CA THR A 228 -21.36 0.44 -12.36
C THR A 228 -20.02 -0.14 -12.83
N GLU A 229 -19.06 0.69 -13.25
CA GLU A 229 -17.78 0.17 -13.78
C GLU A 229 -16.90 -0.50 -12.71
N PHE A 230 -16.95 0.01 -11.47
CA PHE A 230 -16.14 -0.51 -10.36
C PHE A 230 -16.90 -1.50 -9.45
N ASN A 231 -18.18 -1.80 -9.75
CA ASN A 231 -19.06 -2.65 -8.93
C ASN A 231 -19.11 -2.20 -7.46
N ILE A 232 -19.36 -0.91 -7.24
CA ILE A 232 -19.51 -0.32 -5.90
C ILE A 232 -20.90 -0.66 -5.36
N ASN A 233 -20.98 -1.15 -4.12
CA ASN A 233 -22.27 -1.36 -3.47
C ASN A 233 -22.75 -0.02 -2.89
N ILE A 234 -23.56 0.71 -3.65
CA ILE A 234 -24.15 1.99 -3.24
C ILE A 234 -25.41 1.82 -2.38
N GLU A 235 -26.11 0.68 -2.51
CA GLU A 235 -27.35 0.39 -1.76
C GLU A 235 -27.13 0.39 -0.24
N LYS A 236 -25.91 0.06 0.22
CA LYS A 236 -25.54 0.12 1.64
C LYS A 236 -25.64 1.53 2.24
N TRP A 237 -25.77 2.56 1.42
CA TRP A 237 -25.95 3.94 1.82
C TRP A 237 -27.38 4.46 1.58
N GLY A 238 -28.32 3.59 1.19
CA GLY A 238 -29.72 3.96 0.95
C GLY A 238 -29.95 4.70 -0.37
N ILE A 239 -29.06 4.51 -1.34
CA ILE A 239 -29.12 5.06 -2.71
C ILE A 239 -29.66 3.98 -3.65
#